data_AF-A0A6J4HAV0-F1
#
_entry.id   AF-A0A6J4HAV0-F1
#
_cell.length_a   1.000
_cell.length_b   1.000
_cell.length_c   1.000
_cell.angle_alpha   90.00
_cell.angle_beta   90.00
_cell.angle_gamma   90.00
#
_symmetry.space_group_name_H-M   'P 1'
#
loop_
_entity.id
_entity.type
_entity.pdbx_description
1 polymer ?
#
loop_
_entity_poly.entity_id
_entity_poly.type
_entity_poly.pdbx_seq_one_letter_code
_entity_poly.pdbx_strand_id
1 'polypeptide(L)'
;MMTPTERRLAAVWAPLLGVDEDAVGRDDHFFDRGASSLLAVRMAVRLGKEVSLSDITRHPVLADLAALLDGRAGAGTGLLQALAEPDGPLRGTVVGVPPAGGHAVSFRPLATGLRGTGFAVHAVELPGHDPTVDDEPLDPLAEVADRVAGEIVARALPDVMLWGHSSGAAVALAVAARLEARGVPARRVVLGA
;
A
#
# COMPACT_ATOMS: atom_id res chain seq x y z
N MET A 1 -11.18 -9.27 23.07
CA MET A 1 -11.20 -7.89 22.56
C MET A 1 -10.66 -7.90 21.15
N MET A 2 -11.28 -7.14 20.24
CA MET A 2 -10.83 -7.05 18.85
C MET A 2 -9.72 -6.01 18.69
N THR A 3 -8.79 -6.23 17.76
CA THR A 3 -7.78 -5.23 17.36
C THR A 3 -8.45 -4.09 16.55
N PRO A 4 -7.77 -2.93 16.35
CA PRO A 4 -8.29 -1.88 15.48
C PRO A 4 -8.60 -2.36 14.05
N THR A 5 -7.70 -3.16 13.47
CA THR A 5 -7.87 -3.74 12.12
C THR A 5 -9.00 -4.77 12.08
N GLU A 6 -9.15 -5.58 13.12
CA GLU A 6 -10.30 -6.49 13.26
C GLU A 6 -11.62 -5.70 13.32
N ARG A 7 -11.69 -4.56 14.05
CA ARG A 7 -12.87 -3.69 14.07
C ARG A 7 -13.16 -3.04 12.72
N ARG A 8 -12.13 -2.54 12.02
CA ARG A 8 -12.27 -2.00 10.65
C ARG A 8 -12.84 -3.04 9.70
N LEU A 9 -12.34 -4.27 9.76
CA LEU A 9 -12.86 -5.37 8.95
C LEU A 9 -14.30 -5.73 9.32
N ALA A 10 -14.65 -5.75 10.61
CA ALA A 10 -16.02 -6.00 11.07
C ALA A 10 -17.00 -4.95 10.54
N ALA A 11 -16.63 -3.67 10.56
CA ALA A 11 -17.42 -2.58 9.98
C ALA A 11 -17.61 -2.70 8.45
N VAL A 12 -16.68 -3.34 7.75
CA VAL A 12 -16.83 -3.66 6.32
C VAL A 12 -17.70 -4.92 6.11
N TRP A 13 -17.57 -5.93 6.97
CA TRP A 13 -18.30 -7.20 6.89
C TRP A 13 -19.78 -7.05 7.20
N ALA A 14 -20.13 -6.34 8.28
CA ALA A 14 -21.48 -6.14 8.76
C ALA A 14 -22.47 -5.72 7.65
N PRO A 15 -22.23 -4.62 6.88
CA PRO A 15 -23.11 -4.21 5.80
C PRO A 15 -23.05 -5.13 4.56
N LEU A 16 -22.02 -5.95 4.39
CA LEU A 16 -21.95 -6.95 3.30
C LEU A 16 -22.78 -8.19 3.62
N LEU A 17 -22.79 -8.60 4.88
CA LEU A 17 -23.50 -9.76 5.39
C LEU A 17 -24.94 -9.43 5.83
N GLY A 18 -25.27 -8.14 5.97
CA GLY A 18 -26.58 -7.69 6.43
C GLY A 18 -26.81 -7.96 7.92
N VAL A 19 -25.75 -7.86 8.73
CA VAL A 19 -25.77 -8.07 10.18
C VAL A 19 -25.22 -6.85 10.90
N ASP A 20 -25.49 -6.73 12.20
CA ASP A 20 -24.89 -5.69 13.03
C ASP A 20 -23.39 -5.95 13.26
N GLU A 21 -22.61 -4.88 13.47
CA GLU A 21 -21.16 -4.99 13.71
C GLU A 21 -20.82 -5.85 14.94
N ASP A 22 -21.61 -5.73 16.01
CA ASP A 22 -21.45 -6.52 17.24
C ASP A 22 -21.68 -8.01 17.04
N ALA A 23 -22.35 -8.41 15.94
CA ALA A 23 -22.59 -9.79 15.59
C ALA A 23 -21.42 -10.42 14.80
N VAL A 24 -20.40 -9.66 14.44
CA VAL A 24 -19.23 -10.16 13.70
C VAL A 24 -18.11 -10.49 14.71
N GLY A 25 -17.86 -11.78 14.89
CA GLY A 25 -16.80 -12.28 15.76
C GLY A 25 -15.41 -12.22 15.11
N ARG A 26 -14.36 -12.12 15.94
CA ARG A 26 -12.96 -12.19 15.45
C ARG A 26 -12.63 -13.51 14.74
N ASP A 27 -13.25 -14.59 15.18
CA ASP A 27 -13.02 -15.94 14.66
C ASP A 27 -14.09 -16.34 13.61
N ASP A 28 -14.94 -15.39 13.19
CA ASP A 28 -15.96 -15.64 12.18
C ASP A 28 -15.32 -15.88 10.81
N HIS A 29 -15.83 -16.89 10.12
CA HIS A 29 -15.45 -17.23 8.76
C HIS A 29 -16.41 -16.58 7.77
N PHE A 30 -15.89 -15.78 6.83
CA PHE A 30 -16.67 -14.92 5.93
C PHE A 30 -17.73 -15.72 5.15
N PHE A 31 -17.33 -16.86 4.59
CA PHE A 31 -18.21 -17.69 3.76
C PHE A 31 -19.21 -18.50 4.60
N ASP A 32 -18.90 -18.82 5.86
CA ASP A 32 -19.79 -19.59 6.74
C ASP A 32 -20.94 -18.70 7.24
N ARG A 33 -20.70 -17.39 7.29
CA ARG A 33 -21.71 -16.36 7.57
C ARG A 33 -22.59 -16.05 6.34
N GLY A 34 -22.45 -16.80 5.25
CA GLY A 34 -23.27 -16.66 4.04
C GLY A 34 -22.68 -15.74 2.97
N ALA A 35 -21.42 -15.33 3.08
CA ALA A 35 -20.80 -14.55 2.02
C ALA A 35 -20.66 -15.34 0.72
N SER A 36 -20.86 -14.65 -0.40
CA SER A 36 -20.60 -15.19 -1.75
C SER A 36 -19.32 -14.61 -2.34
N SER A 37 -18.83 -15.19 -3.43
CA SER A 37 -17.69 -14.63 -4.17
C SER A 37 -17.93 -13.18 -4.63
N LEU A 38 -19.19 -12.80 -4.91
CA LEU A 38 -19.55 -11.42 -5.24
C LEU A 38 -19.38 -10.48 -4.03
N LEU A 39 -19.74 -10.95 -2.82
CA LEU A 39 -19.49 -10.20 -1.59
C LEU A 39 -18.00 -10.08 -1.28
N ALA A 40 -17.21 -11.12 -1.55
CA ALA A 40 -15.76 -11.06 -1.44
C ALA A 40 -15.13 -10.05 -2.42
N VAL A 41 -15.62 -9.99 -3.67
CA VAL A 41 -15.20 -8.97 -4.64
C VAL A 41 -15.58 -7.57 -4.16
N ARG A 42 -16.81 -7.38 -3.66
CA ARG A 42 -17.25 -6.08 -3.10
C ARG A 42 -16.41 -5.66 -1.89
N MET A 43 -16.02 -6.62 -1.04
CA MET A 43 -15.12 -6.37 0.08
C MET A 43 -13.75 -5.91 -0.39
N ALA A 44 -13.15 -6.59 -1.36
CA ALA A 44 -11.86 -6.19 -1.93
C ALA A 44 -11.88 -4.79 -2.54
N VAL A 45 -13.02 -4.40 -3.15
CA VAL A 45 -13.22 -3.05 -3.68
C VAL A 45 -13.34 -2.01 -2.56
N ARG A 46 -14.09 -2.30 -1.48
CA ARG A 46 -14.23 -1.40 -0.33
C ARG A 46 -12.93 -1.20 0.44
N LEU A 47 -12.10 -2.24 0.53
CA LEU A 47 -10.78 -2.19 1.17
C LEU A 47 -9.67 -1.65 0.23
N GLY A 48 -10.02 -0.86 -0.79
CA GLY A 48 -9.01 -0.12 -1.58
C GLY A 48 -7.98 -0.95 -2.35
N LYS A 49 -8.18 -2.27 -2.53
CA LYS A 49 -7.18 -3.25 -3.02
C LYS A 49 -6.06 -3.60 -2.04
N GLU A 50 -6.17 -3.25 -0.76
CA GLU A 50 -5.27 -3.74 0.30
C GLU A 50 -5.30 -5.26 0.42
N VAL A 51 -6.45 -5.86 0.07
CA VAL A 51 -6.68 -7.31 -0.03
C VAL A 51 -7.12 -7.69 -1.43
N SER A 52 -6.55 -8.78 -1.94
CA SER A 52 -7.02 -9.42 -3.18
C SER A 52 -8.12 -10.43 -2.88
N LEU A 53 -8.92 -10.79 -3.90
CA LEU A 53 -9.87 -11.91 -3.76
C LEU A 53 -9.18 -13.20 -3.31
N SER A 54 -7.94 -13.43 -3.76
CA SER A 54 -7.12 -14.59 -3.36
C SER A 54 -6.74 -14.53 -1.88
N ASP A 55 -6.47 -13.34 -1.34
CA ASP A 55 -6.19 -13.17 0.09
C ASP A 55 -7.43 -13.50 0.92
N ILE A 56 -8.60 -13.02 0.49
CA ILE A 56 -9.88 -13.25 1.17
C ILE A 56 -10.25 -14.74 1.18
N THR A 57 -10.03 -15.45 0.07
CA THR A 57 -10.34 -16.88 0.00
C THR A 57 -9.33 -17.75 0.76
N ARG A 58 -8.08 -17.31 0.90
CA ARG A 58 -7.03 -18.02 1.67
C ARG A 58 -7.07 -17.72 3.16
N HIS A 59 -7.50 -16.52 3.53
CA HIS A 59 -7.63 -16.04 4.90
C HIS A 59 -9.06 -15.57 5.17
N PRO A 60 -10.04 -16.49 5.14
CA PRO A 60 -11.46 -16.15 5.26
C PRO A 60 -11.93 -15.86 6.68
N VAL A 61 -11.07 -16.06 7.70
CA VAL A 61 -11.36 -15.74 9.10
C VAL A 61 -10.99 -14.28 9.36
N LEU A 62 -11.85 -13.53 10.06
CA LEU A 62 -11.65 -12.09 10.27
C LEU A 62 -10.30 -11.78 10.93
N ALA A 63 -9.94 -12.49 12.00
CA ALA A 63 -8.66 -12.32 12.68
C ALA A 63 -7.45 -12.65 11.78
N ASP A 64 -7.55 -13.66 10.91
CA ASP A 64 -6.46 -14.03 10.00
C ASP A 64 -6.28 -13.00 8.89
N LEU A 65 -7.39 -12.48 8.35
CA LEU A 65 -7.36 -11.39 7.37
C LEU A 65 -6.84 -10.09 8.00
N ALA A 66 -7.21 -9.82 9.26
CA ALA A 66 -6.70 -8.70 10.02
C ALA A 66 -5.18 -8.83 10.25
N ALA A 67 -4.71 -10.01 10.65
CA ALA A 67 -3.28 -10.27 10.85
C ALA A 67 -2.49 -10.15 9.54
N LEU A 68 -3.07 -10.54 8.40
CA LEU A 68 -2.46 -10.32 7.08
C LEU A 68 -2.33 -8.83 6.75
N LEU A 69 -3.36 -8.04 7.04
CA LEU A 69 -3.34 -6.59 6.88
C LEU A 69 -2.37 -5.92 7.85
N ASP A 70 -2.35 -6.33 9.10
CA ASP A 70 -1.42 -5.86 10.14
C ASP A 70 0.02 -6.24 9.81
N GLY A 71 0.26 -7.42 9.23
CA GLY A 71 1.58 -7.84 8.74
C GLY A 71 2.04 -7.04 7.52
N ARG A 72 1.10 -6.55 6.69
CA ARG A 72 1.39 -5.63 5.58
C ARG A 72 1.64 -4.20 6.09
N ALA A 73 0.89 -3.74 7.08
CA ALA A 73 1.10 -2.44 7.75
C ALA A 73 2.36 -2.43 8.64
N GLY A 74 2.70 -3.57 9.23
CA GLY A 74 3.88 -3.78 10.07
C GLY A 74 5.20 -3.84 9.29
N ALA A 75 5.15 -3.91 7.95
CA ALA A 75 6.32 -3.80 7.09
C ALA A 75 6.86 -2.36 6.95
N GLY A 76 6.26 -1.39 7.64
CA GLY A 76 6.88 -0.12 7.95
C GLY A 76 5.84 0.97 8.19
N THR A 77 5.93 1.65 9.33
CA THR A 77 5.20 2.89 9.66
C THR A 77 5.62 4.09 8.78
N GLY A 78 6.15 3.80 7.59
CA GLY A 78 6.68 4.74 6.63
C GLY A 78 5.89 4.68 5.33
N LEU A 79 5.96 5.76 4.57
CA LEU A 79 5.29 5.88 3.28
C LEU A 79 5.87 4.93 2.24
N LEU A 80 7.10 4.41 2.40
CA LEU A 80 7.71 3.48 1.44
C LEU A 80 7.39 2.01 1.75
N GLN A 81 6.59 1.41 0.88
CA GLN A 81 6.22 0.00 0.91
C GLN A 81 7.13 -0.81 -0.03
N ALA A 82 7.79 -1.84 0.50
CA ALA A 82 8.59 -2.77 -0.30
C ALA A 82 7.67 -3.76 -1.02
N LEU A 83 7.75 -3.80 -2.35
CA LEU A 83 6.91 -4.66 -3.20
C LEU A 83 7.69 -5.82 -3.82
N ALA A 84 8.99 -5.64 -4.04
CA ALA A 84 9.90 -6.69 -4.46
C ALA A 84 11.33 -6.39 -3.98
N GLU A 85 11.96 -7.41 -3.43
CA GLU A 85 13.39 -7.44 -3.15
C GLU A 85 14.12 -8.17 -4.28
N PRO A 86 15.39 -7.82 -4.55
CA PRO A 86 16.17 -8.51 -5.57
C PRO A 86 16.57 -9.91 -5.09
N ASP A 87 16.42 -10.91 -5.95
CA ASP A 87 16.89 -12.28 -5.67
C ASP A 87 18.43 -12.44 -5.83
N GLY A 88 19.17 -11.33 -6.02
CA GLY A 88 20.59 -11.30 -6.36
C GLY A 88 21.22 -9.92 -6.14
N PRO A 89 22.40 -9.63 -6.72
CA PRO A 89 23.09 -8.37 -6.48
C PRO A 89 22.23 -7.18 -6.92
N LEU A 90 22.00 -6.26 -5.98
CA LEU A 90 21.16 -5.10 -6.17
C LEU A 90 21.79 -4.13 -7.19
N ARG A 91 21.06 -3.87 -8.27
CA ARG A 91 21.44 -2.96 -9.37
C ARG A 91 20.88 -1.55 -9.23
N GLY A 92 19.89 -1.38 -8.35
CA GLY A 92 19.25 -0.11 -8.07
C GLY A 92 17.83 -0.30 -7.57
N THR A 93 17.18 0.81 -7.22
CA THR A 93 15.86 0.79 -6.60
C THR A 93 14.88 1.63 -7.40
N VAL A 94 13.75 1.04 -7.80
CA VAL A 94 12.63 1.80 -8.35
C VAL A 94 11.69 2.20 -7.21
N VAL A 95 11.36 3.48 -7.11
CA VAL A 95 10.34 4.01 -6.20
C VAL A 95 9.17 4.52 -7.02
N GLY A 96 8.07 3.76 -6.98
CA GLY A 96 6.82 4.10 -7.64
C GLY A 96 5.99 5.09 -6.82
N VAL A 97 5.45 6.12 -7.47
CA VAL A 97 4.58 7.11 -6.84
C VAL A 97 3.21 7.10 -7.52
N PRO A 98 2.15 6.64 -6.83
CA PRO A 98 0.84 6.50 -7.43
C PRO A 98 0.20 7.88 -7.72
N PRO A 99 -0.81 7.93 -8.61
CA PRO A 99 -1.67 9.10 -8.75
C PRO A 99 -2.53 9.30 -7.49
N ALA A 100 -3.25 10.42 -7.43
CA ALA A 100 -4.20 10.73 -6.37
C ALA A 100 -5.29 9.65 -6.32
N GLY A 101 -5.57 9.16 -5.12
CA GLY A 101 -6.47 8.02 -4.87
C GLY A 101 -5.88 6.65 -5.21
N GLY A 102 -4.60 6.60 -5.63
CA GLY A 102 -3.87 5.38 -5.90
C GLY A 102 -3.08 4.89 -4.68
N HIS A 103 -2.77 3.60 -4.68
CA HIS A 103 -2.10 2.93 -3.57
C HIS A 103 -0.77 2.34 -4.01
N ALA A 104 0.14 2.06 -3.07
CA ALA A 104 1.42 1.44 -3.35
C ALA A 104 1.27 0.12 -4.14
N VAL A 105 0.23 -0.67 -3.83
CA VAL A 105 -0.06 -1.96 -4.47
C VAL A 105 -0.29 -1.88 -5.99
N SER A 106 -0.59 -0.70 -6.54
CA SER A 106 -0.73 -0.48 -7.99
C SER A 106 0.55 -0.78 -8.78
N PHE A 107 1.72 -0.76 -8.12
CA PHE A 107 3.01 -1.08 -8.72
C PHE A 107 3.37 -2.58 -8.64
N ARG A 108 2.50 -3.45 -8.11
CA ARG A 108 2.74 -4.91 -8.07
C ARG A 108 3.00 -5.55 -9.44
N PRO A 109 2.30 -5.17 -10.54
CA PRO A 109 2.62 -5.69 -11.87
C PRO A 109 4.05 -5.33 -12.31
N LEU A 110 4.50 -4.10 -12.02
CA LEU A 110 5.89 -3.70 -12.27
C LEU A 110 6.85 -4.54 -11.42
N ALA A 111 6.58 -4.65 -10.12
CA ALA A 111 7.39 -5.44 -9.19
C ALA A 111 7.54 -6.90 -9.66
N THR A 112 6.47 -7.48 -10.21
CA THR A 112 6.48 -8.83 -10.78
C THR A 112 7.31 -8.90 -12.05
N GLY A 113 7.16 -7.92 -12.96
CA GLY A 113 7.93 -7.86 -14.20
C GLY A 113 9.44 -7.65 -14.01
N LEU A 114 9.84 -7.06 -12.88
CA LEU A 114 11.25 -6.81 -12.54
C LEU A 114 11.90 -7.91 -11.68
N ARG A 115 11.17 -8.98 -11.33
CA ARG A 115 11.77 -10.11 -10.60
C ARG A 115 12.96 -10.72 -11.36
N GLY A 116 14.00 -11.11 -10.63
CA GLY A 116 15.23 -11.65 -11.21
C GLY A 116 16.10 -10.66 -12.00
N THR A 117 15.69 -9.39 -12.15
CA THR A 117 16.49 -8.37 -12.87
C THR A 117 17.54 -7.68 -12.00
N GLY A 118 17.48 -7.89 -10.68
CA GLY A 118 18.34 -7.27 -9.68
C GLY A 118 17.87 -5.89 -9.21
N PHE A 119 16.66 -5.44 -9.58
CA PHE A 119 16.07 -4.20 -9.07
C PHE A 119 15.16 -4.46 -7.86
N ALA A 120 15.32 -3.68 -6.81
CA ALA A 120 14.32 -3.56 -5.76
C ALA A 120 13.18 -2.65 -6.23
N VAL A 121 11.96 -2.94 -5.81
CA VAL A 121 10.78 -2.11 -6.12
C VAL A 121 10.10 -1.72 -4.83
N HIS A 122 10.06 -0.42 -4.59
CA HIS A 122 9.28 0.21 -3.55
C HIS A 122 8.17 1.05 -4.18
N ALA A 123 7.08 1.28 -3.45
CA ALA A 123 6.06 2.23 -3.85
C ALA A 123 5.61 3.06 -2.65
N VAL A 124 5.23 4.31 -2.92
CA VAL A 124 4.74 5.25 -1.91
C VAL A 124 3.27 4.95 -1.62
N GLU A 125 2.96 4.69 -0.36
CA GLU A 125 1.60 4.76 0.18
C GLU A 125 1.37 6.21 0.64
N LEU A 126 0.42 6.91 0.04
CA LEU A 126 0.19 8.33 0.35
C LEU A 126 -0.79 8.45 1.54
N PRO A 127 -0.53 9.32 2.53
CA PRO A 127 -1.45 9.56 3.64
C PRO A 127 -2.76 10.20 3.14
N GLY A 128 -3.87 9.97 3.83
CA GLY A 128 -5.19 10.51 3.45
C GLY A 128 -5.83 9.91 2.21
N HIS A 129 -5.29 8.78 1.72
CA HIS A 129 -5.78 8.11 0.51
C HIS A 129 -6.42 6.74 0.78
N ASP A 130 -6.58 6.36 2.06
CA ASP A 130 -7.40 5.21 2.46
C ASP A 130 -8.89 5.62 2.36
N PRO A 131 -9.65 5.08 1.40
CA PRO A 131 -11.07 5.44 1.21
C PRO A 131 -11.97 4.91 2.34
N THR A 132 -11.43 4.21 3.33
CA THR A 132 -12.17 3.72 4.51
C THR A 132 -12.08 4.65 5.72
N VAL A 133 -11.24 5.69 5.64
CA VAL A 133 -11.10 6.71 6.68
C VAL A 133 -11.65 8.02 6.12
N ASP A 134 -12.95 8.21 6.28
CA ASP A 134 -13.59 9.51 6.01
C ASP A 134 -12.98 10.55 6.97
N ASP A 135 -12.33 11.59 6.43
CA ASP A 135 -11.71 12.74 7.12
C ASP A 135 -10.21 12.68 7.53
N GLU A 136 -9.34 11.92 6.85
CA GLU A 136 -7.90 12.21 6.99
C GLU A 136 -7.48 13.36 6.04
N PRO A 137 -7.08 14.54 6.55
CA PRO A 137 -6.65 15.64 5.70
C PRO A 137 -5.42 15.22 4.90
N LEU A 138 -5.43 15.52 3.59
CA LEU A 138 -4.27 15.31 2.73
C LEU A 138 -3.09 16.13 3.26
N ASP A 139 -2.02 15.45 3.67
CA ASP A 139 -0.76 16.12 4.00
C ASP A 139 -0.31 16.99 2.82
N PRO A 140 0.25 18.19 3.08
CA PRO A 140 0.82 19.01 2.03
C PRO A 140 1.87 18.23 1.22
N LEU A 141 1.84 18.37 -0.11
CA LEU A 141 2.78 17.73 -1.03
C LEU A 141 4.25 17.83 -0.56
N ALA A 142 4.62 18.98 0.00
CA ALA A 142 5.97 19.23 0.50
C ALA A 142 6.33 18.29 1.67
N GLU A 143 5.41 18.08 2.61
CA GLU A 143 5.60 17.22 3.77
C GLU A 143 5.70 15.75 3.36
N VAL A 144 4.81 15.30 2.46
CA VAL A 144 4.88 13.96 1.87
C VAL A 144 6.23 13.75 1.17
N ALA A 145 6.67 14.71 0.37
CA ALA A 145 7.95 14.62 -0.33
C ALA A 145 9.14 14.57 0.64
N ASP A 146 9.10 15.35 1.73
CA ASP A 146 10.15 15.36 2.75
C ASP A 146 10.23 14.05 3.53
N ARG A 147 9.06 13.45 3.85
CA ARG A 147 8.96 12.13 4.51
C ARG A 147 9.49 11.03 3.60
N VAL A 148 9.03 10.96 2.35
CA VAL A 148 9.51 9.97 1.37
C VAL A 148 11.02 10.10 1.15
N ALA A 149 11.52 11.31 0.91
CA ALA A 149 12.97 11.53 0.78
C ALA A 149 13.73 11.17 2.06
N GLY A 150 13.12 11.38 3.25
CA GLY A 150 13.67 10.97 4.54
C GLY A 150 13.85 9.47 4.64
N GLU A 151 12.82 8.71 4.26
CA GLU A 151 12.88 7.26 4.28
C GLU A 151 13.84 6.68 3.24
N ILE A 152 13.91 7.26 2.03
CA ILE A 152 14.90 6.84 1.01
C ILE A 152 16.32 6.96 1.56
N VAL A 153 16.64 8.10 2.20
CA VAL A 153 17.96 8.37 2.79
C VAL A 153 18.20 7.46 4.00
N ALA A 154 17.22 7.34 4.91
CA ALA A 154 17.34 6.53 6.12
C ALA A 154 17.53 5.03 5.82
N ARG A 155 16.89 4.52 4.77
CA ARG A 155 17.04 3.13 4.29
C ARG A 155 18.26 2.96 3.39
N ALA A 156 19.01 4.02 3.11
CA ALA A 156 20.19 4.02 2.24
C ALA A 156 19.97 3.31 0.89
N LEU A 157 18.80 3.56 0.26
CA LEU A 157 18.44 2.90 -0.99
C LEU A 157 19.42 3.29 -2.11
N PRO A 158 20.08 2.33 -2.78
CA PRO A 158 21.07 2.64 -3.80
C PRO A 158 20.41 2.91 -5.16
N ASP A 159 21.06 3.75 -5.97
CA ASP A 159 20.74 4.02 -7.38
C ASP A 159 19.23 4.24 -7.62
N VAL A 160 18.65 5.16 -6.85
CA VAL A 160 17.20 5.40 -6.82
C VAL A 160 16.70 5.98 -8.14
N MET A 161 15.67 5.36 -8.69
CA MET A 161 14.89 5.85 -9.83
C MET A 161 13.46 6.09 -9.37
N LEU A 162 12.97 7.33 -9.55
CA LEU A 162 11.60 7.69 -9.19
C LEU A 162 10.70 7.48 -10.41
N TRP A 163 9.53 6.88 -10.22
CA TRP A 163 8.54 6.72 -11.28
C TRP A 163 7.18 7.25 -10.80
N GLY A 164 6.76 8.39 -11.33
CA GLY A 164 5.46 8.99 -11.04
C GLY A 164 4.52 8.90 -12.24
N HIS A 165 3.23 8.65 -11.99
CA HIS A 165 2.20 8.65 -13.02
C HIS A 165 1.11 9.68 -12.70
N SER A 166 0.70 10.49 -13.69
CA SER A 166 -0.29 11.56 -13.51
C SER A 166 0.07 12.49 -12.33
N SER A 167 -0.78 12.70 -11.33
CA SER A 167 -0.44 13.54 -10.17
C SER A 167 0.73 13.00 -9.32
N GLY A 168 1.03 11.70 -9.40
CA GLY A 168 2.21 11.09 -8.79
C GLY A 168 3.52 11.63 -9.38
N ALA A 169 3.49 12.21 -10.59
CA ALA A 169 4.62 12.92 -11.19
C ALA A 169 5.07 14.13 -10.36
N ALA A 170 4.12 14.89 -9.81
CA ALA A 170 4.44 16.08 -9.01
C ALA A 170 5.13 15.69 -7.70
N VAL A 171 4.66 14.62 -7.06
CA VAL A 171 5.30 14.05 -5.86
C VAL A 171 6.69 13.52 -6.20
N ALA A 172 6.85 12.76 -7.28
CA ALA A 172 8.16 12.24 -7.71
C ALA A 172 9.18 13.36 -7.97
N LEU A 173 8.77 14.45 -8.63
CA LEU A 173 9.61 15.63 -8.84
C LEU A 173 9.98 16.33 -7.53
N ALA A 174 9.01 16.50 -6.63
CA ALA A 174 9.27 17.09 -5.31
C ALA A 174 10.24 16.23 -4.50
N VAL A 175 10.08 14.90 -4.50
CA VAL A 175 11.02 13.98 -3.85
C VAL A 175 12.41 14.09 -4.45
N ALA A 176 12.55 14.13 -5.79
CA ALA A 176 13.84 14.32 -6.44
C ALA A 176 14.56 15.59 -5.97
N ALA A 177 13.85 16.72 -5.94
CA ALA A 177 14.42 17.99 -5.48
C ALA A 177 14.89 17.93 -4.00
N ARG A 178 14.19 17.16 -3.15
CA ARG A 178 14.56 16.98 -1.72
C ARG A 178 15.74 16.05 -1.55
N LEU A 179 15.83 15.01 -2.37
CA LEU A 179 16.97 14.10 -2.42
C LEU A 179 18.24 14.83 -2.88
N GLU A 180 18.16 15.65 -3.92
CA GLU A 180 19.27 16.50 -4.39
C GLU A 180 19.74 17.47 -3.31
N ALA A 181 18.82 18.15 -2.62
CA ALA A 181 19.15 19.05 -1.52
C ALA A 181 19.86 18.34 -0.34
N ARG A 182 19.68 17.02 -0.21
CA ARG A 182 20.31 16.16 0.81
C ARG A 182 21.58 15.46 0.30
N GLY A 183 22.05 15.77 -0.91
CA GLY A 183 23.26 15.20 -1.50
C GLY A 183 23.11 13.77 -2.02
N VAL A 184 21.88 13.28 -2.17
CA VAL A 184 21.57 11.94 -2.69
C VAL A 184 20.86 12.11 -4.04
N PRO A 185 21.56 12.23 -5.18
CA PRO A 185 20.89 12.49 -6.44
C PRO A 185 20.03 11.30 -6.87
N ALA A 186 18.80 11.57 -7.32
CA ALA A 186 18.00 10.56 -8.01
C ALA A 186 18.66 10.25 -9.36
N ARG A 187 18.89 8.97 -9.67
CA ARG A 187 19.56 8.54 -10.90
C ARG A 187 18.72 8.86 -12.13
N ARG A 188 17.39 8.71 -12.03
CA ARG A 188 16.40 9.09 -13.05
C ARG A 188 15.06 9.41 -12.41
N VAL A 189 14.29 10.27 -13.07
CA VAL A 189 12.87 10.51 -12.80
C VAL A 189 12.10 10.19 -14.07
N VAL A 190 11.18 9.22 -13.99
CA VAL A 190 10.29 8.82 -15.08
C VAL A 190 8.90 9.35 -14.79
N LEU A 191 8.31 10.06 -15.75
CA LEU A 191 6.97 10.63 -15.64
C LEU A 191 6.08 9.96 -16.68
N GLY A 192 5.07 9.23 -16.21
CA GLY A 192 4.00 8.67 -17.04
C GLY A 192 2.83 9.65 -17.16
N ALA A 193 2.34 9.84 -18.39
CA ALA A 193 1.16 10.65 -18.71
C ALA A 193 -0.10 9.77 -18.78
#